data_AF-A0A316NI59-F1
#
_entry.id   AF-A0A316NI59-F1
#
_cell.length_a   1.000
_cell.length_b   1.000
_cell.length_c   1.000
_cell.angle_alpha   90.00
_cell.angle_beta   90.00
_cell.angle_gamma   90.00
#
_symmetry.space_group_name_H-M   'P 1'
#
loop_
_entity.id
_entity.type
_entity.pdbx_description
1 polymer ?
#
loop_
_entity_poly.entity_id
_entity_poly.type
_entity_poly.pdbx_seq_one_letter_code
_entity_poly.pdbx_strand_id
1 'polypeptide(L)'
;FTARDEFFGGERPASEIETRFVMEIIEEYKPSLILTLHAPFKVVNYDGDAKEISEKISKIINYPVEESIGYPTPGSFGTYAGIEKKIPTITLELDETCPVEELISPVHKIFDIL
;
A
#
# COMPACT_ATOMS: atom_id res chain seq x y z
N PHE A 1 -17.07 -19.39 5.98
CA PHE A 1 -15.62 -19.64 5.93
C PHE A 1 -15.17 -19.36 4.51
N THR A 2 -14.15 -18.50 4.34
CA THR A 2 -13.51 -18.24 3.05
C THR A 2 -12.89 -19.53 2.50
N ALA A 3 -12.77 -19.65 1.18
CA ALA A 3 -12.05 -20.76 0.59
C ALA A 3 -10.59 -20.72 1.05
N ARG A 4 -10.00 -21.89 1.32
CA ARG A 4 -8.57 -22.02 1.65
C ARG A 4 -7.78 -22.10 0.35
N ASP A 5 -7.70 -20.97 -0.34
CA ASP A 5 -6.91 -20.77 -1.55
C ASP A 5 -5.77 -19.76 -1.29
N GLU A 6 -5.16 -19.25 -2.35
CA GLU A 6 -4.06 -18.27 -2.27
C GLU A 6 -4.48 -16.91 -1.68
N PHE A 7 -5.78 -16.63 -1.59
CA PHE A 7 -6.35 -15.41 -1.01
C PHE A 7 -6.97 -15.65 0.37
N PHE A 8 -6.63 -16.76 1.02
CA PHE A 8 -7.15 -17.09 2.35
C PHE A 8 -6.71 -16.06 3.40
N GLY A 9 -7.63 -15.18 3.81
CA GLY A 9 -7.40 -14.12 4.80
C GLY A 9 -7.23 -14.57 6.26
N GLY A 10 -6.96 -15.86 6.50
CA GLY A 10 -6.75 -16.43 7.83
C GLY A 10 -8.04 -16.85 8.56
N GLU A 11 -7.84 -17.55 9.68
CA GLU A 11 -8.93 -18.14 10.49
C GLU A 11 -9.75 -17.09 11.25
N ARG A 12 -9.15 -15.93 11.52
CA ARG A 12 -9.76 -14.78 12.18
C ARG A 12 -8.97 -13.50 11.85
N PRO A 13 -9.52 -12.30 12.05
CA PRO A 13 -8.76 -11.06 11.92
C PRO A 13 -7.46 -11.11 12.72
N ALA A 14 -6.35 -10.71 12.08
CA ALA A 14 -4.99 -10.72 12.64
C ALA A 14 -4.57 -12.07 13.27
N SER A 15 -4.89 -13.18 12.57
CA SER A 15 -4.48 -14.53 12.95
C SER A 15 -2.97 -14.74 12.78
N GLU A 16 -2.39 -14.20 11.72
CA GLU A 16 -0.96 -14.27 11.42
C GLU A 16 -0.13 -13.38 12.36
N ILE A 17 1.08 -13.83 12.70
CA ILE A 17 1.95 -13.10 13.63
C ILE A 17 2.56 -11.86 12.98
N GLU A 18 2.83 -11.92 11.69
CA GLU A 18 3.34 -10.85 10.85
C GLU A 18 2.35 -9.68 10.80
N THR A 19 1.06 -9.97 10.60
CA THR A 19 0.00 -8.95 10.63
C THR A 19 -0.05 -8.27 12.00
N ARG A 20 -0.01 -9.03 13.09
CA ARG A 20 0.00 -8.46 14.45
C ARG A 20 1.22 -7.58 14.70
N PHE A 21 2.40 -8.02 14.26
CA PHE A 21 3.63 -7.25 14.40
C PHE A 21 3.53 -5.89 13.71
N VAL A 22 3.04 -5.83 12.46
CA VAL A 22 2.85 -4.56 11.75
C VAL A 22 1.83 -3.67 12.46
N MET A 23 0.72 -4.25 12.96
CA MET A 23 -0.26 -3.50 13.75
C MET A 23 0.36 -2.90 15.02
N GLU A 24 1.19 -3.65 15.74
CA GLU A 24 1.91 -3.17 16.93
C GLU A 24 2.85 -2.00 16.59
N ILE A 25 3.60 -2.09 15.49
CA ILE A 25 4.47 -1.01 15.00
C ILE A 25 3.66 0.26 14.68
N ILE A 26 2.50 0.13 14.04
CA ILE A 26 1.65 1.29 13.73
C ILE A 26 1.14 1.96 15.00
N GLU A 27 0.73 1.18 16.00
CA GLU A 27 0.27 1.72 17.30
C GLU A 27 1.40 2.38 18.09
N GLU A 28 2.61 1.82 18.05
CA GLU A 28 3.79 2.36 18.73
C GLU A 28 4.26 3.68 18.10
N TYR A 29 4.46 3.69 16.78
CA TYR A 29 5.12 4.81 16.09
C TYR A 29 4.14 5.85 15.54
N LYS A 30 2.86 5.51 15.35
CA LYS A 30 1.79 6.41 14.87
C LYS A 30 2.21 7.22 13.64
N PRO A 31 2.52 6.55 12.52
CA PRO A 31 3.00 7.22 11.32
C PRO A 31 1.99 8.23 10.80
N SER A 32 2.47 9.35 10.27
CA SER A 32 1.64 10.36 9.59
C SER A 32 1.27 9.96 8.16
N LEU A 33 2.00 9.00 7.58
CA LEU A 33 1.83 8.48 6.22
C LEU A 33 2.43 7.08 6.18
N ILE A 34 1.81 6.17 5.43
CA ILE A 34 2.36 4.85 5.14
C ILE A 34 2.48 4.67 3.62
N LEU A 35 3.67 4.25 3.18
CA LEU A 35 3.94 3.82 1.81
C LEU A 35 4.28 2.34 1.81
N THR A 36 3.48 1.51 1.15
CA THR A 36 3.76 0.09 0.91
C THR A 36 4.17 -0.12 -0.54
N LEU A 37 5.04 -1.10 -0.77
CA LEU A 37 5.51 -1.47 -2.10
C LEU A 37 4.92 -2.82 -2.48
N HIS A 38 4.28 -2.87 -3.64
CA HIS A 38 3.69 -4.06 -4.22
C HIS A 38 4.09 -4.16 -5.70
N ALA A 39 3.70 -5.25 -6.34
CA ALA A 39 3.80 -5.49 -7.78
C ALA A 39 2.67 -6.45 -8.17
N PRO A 40 2.21 -6.48 -9.44
CA PRO A 40 2.85 -5.90 -10.63
C PRO A 40 2.09 -4.74 -11.29
N PHE A 41 1.10 -4.15 -10.63
CA PHE A 41 0.03 -3.40 -11.33
C PHE A 41 0.41 -2.03 -11.89
N LYS A 42 1.62 -1.52 -11.62
CA LYS A 42 2.12 -0.25 -12.17
C LYS A 42 1.17 0.93 -11.92
N VAL A 43 0.76 1.10 -10.67
CA VAL A 43 -0.24 2.09 -10.24
C VAL A 43 0.13 2.67 -8.88
N VAL A 44 -0.23 3.92 -8.64
CA VAL A 44 -0.22 4.53 -7.32
C VAL A 44 -1.62 4.37 -6.72
N ASN A 45 -1.85 3.27 -6.00
CA ASN A 45 -3.11 3.05 -5.30
C ASN A 45 -3.08 3.71 -3.93
N TYR A 46 -4.22 4.19 -3.45
CA TYR A 46 -4.29 4.90 -2.17
C TYR A 46 -5.59 4.69 -1.42
N ASP A 47 -5.50 4.78 -0.09
CA ASP A 47 -6.60 4.70 0.86
C ASP A 47 -6.53 5.87 1.85
N GLY A 48 -7.70 6.38 2.23
CA GLY A 48 -7.83 7.50 3.15
C GLY A 48 -7.44 8.84 2.50
N ASP A 49 -6.96 9.77 3.32
CA ASP A 49 -6.60 11.13 2.88
C ASP A 49 -5.20 11.17 2.23
N ALA A 50 -5.01 10.36 1.18
CA ALA A 50 -3.72 10.16 0.51
C ALA A 50 -3.73 10.58 -0.97
N LYS A 51 -4.83 11.15 -1.48
CA LYS A 51 -4.97 11.50 -2.90
C LYS A 51 -3.91 12.48 -3.39
N GLU A 52 -3.75 13.60 -2.69
CA GLU A 52 -2.85 14.68 -3.13
C GLU A 52 -1.39 14.20 -3.20
N ILE A 53 -0.94 13.44 -2.20
CA ILE A 53 0.42 12.88 -2.19
C ILE A 53 0.58 11.80 -3.26
N SER A 54 -0.46 11.00 -3.52
CA SER A 54 -0.46 9.99 -4.59
C SER A 54 -0.34 10.64 -5.98
N GLU A 55 -1.01 11.77 -6.21
CA GLU A 55 -0.88 12.55 -7.44
C GLU A 55 0.53 13.16 -7.61
N LYS A 56 1.22 13.51 -6.51
CA LYS A 56 2.62 13.96 -6.57
C LYS A 56 3.57 12.80 -6.90
N ILE A 57 3.38 11.65 -6.26
CA ILE A 57 4.15 10.42 -6.53
C ILE A 57 3.95 9.97 -7.98
N SER A 58 2.70 9.98 -8.47
CA SER A 58 2.36 9.64 -9.85
C SER A 58 3.13 10.48 -10.87
N LYS A 59 3.31 11.78 -10.63
CA LYS A 59 4.10 12.66 -11.51
C LYS A 59 5.60 12.30 -11.52
N ILE A 60 6.12 11.68 -10.46
CA ILE A 60 7.53 11.29 -10.35
C ILE A 60 7.78 9.97 -11.07
N ILE A 61 6.94 8.96 -10.80
CA ILE A 61 7.13 7.59 -11.32
C ILE A 61 6.36 7.30 -12.62
N ASN A 62 5.50 8.24 -13.04
CA ASN A 62 4.69 8.17 -14.26
C ASN A 62 3.72 6.97 -14.28
N TYR A 63 3.15 6.63 -13.13
CA TYR A 63 2.10 5.60 -12.99
C TYR A 63 0.75 6.27 -12.73
N PRO A 64 -0.38 5.71 -13.23
CA PRO A 64 -1.71 6.24 -12.92
C PRO A 64 -2.01 6.21 -11.42
N VAL A 65 -2.90 7.09 -10.96
CA VAL A 65 -3.45 7.07 -9.59
C VAL A 65 -4.80 6.38 -9.64
N GLU A 66 -5.02 5.38 -8.78
CA GLU A 66 -6.29 4.64 -8.72
C GLU A 66 -6.77 4.47 -7.28
N GLU A 67 -8.06 4.66 -7.03
CA GLU A 67 -8.69 4.41 -5.72
C GLU A 67 -9.00 2.92 -5.50
N SER A 68 -9.03 2.13 -6.57
CA SER A 68 -9.37 0.71 -6.51
C SER A 68 -8.50 -0.10 -7.47
N ILE A 69 -8.11 -1.30 -7.05
CA ILE A 69 -7.38 -2.25 -7.88
C ILE A 69 -8.31 -3.15 -8.73
N GLY A 70 -9.62 -2.89 -8.72
CA GLY A 70 -10.61 -3.54 -9.59
C GLY A 70 -11.23 -4.83 -9.04
N TYR A 71 -10.89 -5.24 -7.82
CA TYR A 71 -11.53 -6.37 -7.13
C TYR A 71 -11.59 -6.16 -5.61
N PRO A 72 -12.48 -6.85 -4.88
CA PRO A 72 -12.58 -6.72 -3.42
C PRO A 72 -11.35 -7.28 -2.70
N THR A 73 -10.83 -6.52 -1.72
CA THR A 73 -9.67 -6.91 -0.91
C THR A 73 -10.03 -6.90 0.60
N PRO A 74 -10.88 -7.85 1.06
CA PRO A 74 -11.31 -7.88 2.46
C PRO A 74 -10.13 -8.09 3.41
N GLY A 75 -10.02 -7.23 4.42
CA GLY A 75 -8.90 -7.27 5.38
C GLY A 75 -7.60 -6.67 4.83
N SER A 76 -7.66 -5.93 3.73
CA SER A 76 -6.48 -5.25 3.19
C SER A 76 -5.88 -4.26 4.18
N PHE A 77 -4.56 -4.11 4.06
CA PHE A 77 -3.81 -3.18 4.87
C PHE A 77 -4.23 -1.72 4.62
N GLY A 78 -4.54 -1.36 3.37
CA GLY A 78 -5.05 -0.04 3.00
C GLY A 78 -6.38 0.31 3.67
N THR A 79 -7.32 -0.65 3.74
CA THR A 79 -8.57 -0.44 4.49
C THR A 79 -8.29 -0.24 5.98
N TYR A 80 -7.48 -1.09 6.60
CA TYR A 80 -7.15 -0.98 8.02
C TYR A 80 -6.44 0.35 8.36
N ALA A 81 -5.35 0.67 7.66
CA ALA A 81 -4.54 1.85 7.97
C ALA A 81 -5.16 3.16 7.43
N GLY A 82 -5.50 3.18 6.14
CA GLY A 82 -6.06 4.32 5.42
C GLY A 82 -7.44 4.72 5.90
N ILE A 83 -8.36 3.77 5.94
CA ILE A 83 -9.79 4.05 6.14
C ILE A 83 -10.15 4.01 7.63
N GLU A 84 -9.77 2.95 8.35
CA GLU A 84 -10.16 2.75 9.75
C GLU A 84 -9.30 3.57 10.71
N LYS A 85 -7.97 3.54 10.55
CA LYS A 85 -7.03 4.27 11.40
C LYS A 85 -6.80 5.72 10.99
N LYS A 86 -7.31 6.14 9.83
CA LYS A 86 -7.16 7.50 9.27
C LYS A 86 -5.68 7.90 9.09
N ILE A 87 -4.84 6.93 8.76
CA ILE A 87 -3.43 7.17 8.41
C ILE A 87 -3.35 7.11 6.88
N PRO A 88 -3.09 8.22 6.18
CA PRO A 88 -2.90 8.23 4.72
C PRO A 88 -2.01 7.05 4.29
N THR A 89 -2.53 6.17 3.43
CA THR A 89 -1.84 4.93 3.04
C THR A 89 -1.78 4.85 1.53
N ILE A 90 -0.58 4.63 0.99
CA ILE A 90 -0.30 4.52 -0.43
C ILE A 90 0.26 3.13 -0.69
N THR A 91 -0.35 2.41 -1.61
CA THR A 91 0.19 1.17 -2.18
C THR A 91 0.82 1.50 -3.53
N LEU A 92 2.16 1.59 -3.57
CA LEU A 92 2.89 1.77 -4.80
C LEU A 92 3.10 0.42 -5.48
N GLU A 93 2.26 0.14 -6.48
CA GLU A 93 2.35 -1.04 -7.32
C GLU A 93 3.40 -0.81 -8.40
N LEU A 94 4.51 -1.52 -8.30
CA LEU A 94 5.66 -1.46 -9.20
C LEU A 94 5.48 -2.39 -10.40
N ASP A 95 6.22 -2.10 -11.47
CA ASP A 95 6.29 -2.93 -12.66
C ASP A 95 7.26 -4.10 -12.41
N GLU A 96 6.76 -5.34 -12.43
CA GLU A 96 7.56 -6.55 -12.17
C GLU A 96 8.57 -6.87 -13.29
N THR A 97 8.40 -6.25 -14.46
CA THR A 97 9.22 -6.54 -15.65
C THR A 97 10.32 -5.52 -15.87
N CYS A 98 10.19 -4.32 -15.29
CA CYS A 98 11.20 -3.28 -15.45
C CYS A 98 12.44 -3.57 -14.60
N PRO A 99 13.65 -3.23 -15.08
CA PRO A 99 14.86 -3.33 -14.27
C PRO A 99 14.77 -2.45 -13.02
N VAL A 100 15.20 -2.98 -11.87
CA VAL A 100 15.16 -2.27 -10.59
C VAL A 100 15.96 -0.96 -10.65
N GLU A 101 17.02 -0.90 -11.44
CA GLU A 101 17.85 0.28 -11.64
C GLU A 101 17.05 1.47 -12.18
N GLU A 102 16.01 1.22 -12.99
CA GLU A 102 15.11 2.25 -13.51
C GLU A 102 14.19 2.81 -12.43
N LEU A 103 13.95 2.05 -11.34
CA LEU A 103 13.11 2.45 -10.22
C LEU A 103 13.88 3.22 -9.13
N ILE A 104 15.21 3.09 -9.05
CA ILE A 104 16.02 3.72 -7.98
C ILE A 104 15.83 5.24 -7.95
N SER A 105 16.03 5.90 -9.09
CA SER A 105 15.94 7.37 -9.20
C SER A 105 14.55 7.92 -8.86
N PRO A 106 13.44 7.41 -9.45
CA PRO A 106 12.10 7.89 -9.09
C PRO A 106 11.74 7.56 -7.64
N VAL A 107 12.12 6.39 -7.11
CA VAL A 107 11.83 6.03 -5.70
C VAL A 107 12.55 6.96 -4.72
N HIS A 108 13.81 7.32 -4.96
CA HIS A 108 14.50 8.30 -4.11
C HIS A 108 13.80 9.67 -4.15
N LYS A 109 13.38 10.15 -5.33
CA LYS A 109 12.62 11.40 -5.45
C LYS A 109 11.27 11.35 -4.74
N ILE A 110 10.65 10.17 -4.66
CA ILE A 110 9.45 9.97 -3.84
C ILE A 110 9.79 10.22 -2.38
N PHE A 111 10.85 9.59 -1.85
CA PHE A 111 11.27 9.81 -0.46
C PHE A 111 11.62 11.27 -0.15
N ASP A 112 12.12 12.03 -1.11
CA ASP A 112 12.41 13.47 -0.91
C ASP A 112 11.16 14.33 -0.68
N ILE A 113 9.96 13.84 -1.02
CA ILE A 113 8.69 14.58 -0.90
C ILE A 113 7.75 14.05 0.19
N LEU A 114 8.12 12.96 0.87
CA LEU A 114 7.36 12.38 2.00
C LEU A 114 7.86 12.95 3.33
#